data_AF-A0A1D2N304-F1
#
_entry.id   AF-A0A1D2N304-F1
#
_cell.length_a   1.000
_cell.length_b   1.000
_cell.length_c   1.000
_cell.angle_alpha   90.00
_cell.angle_beta   90.00
_cell.angle_gamma   90.00
#
_symmetry.space_group_name_H-M   'P 1'
#
loop_
_entity.id
_entity.type
_entity.pdbx_description
1 polymer ?
#
loop_
_entity_poly.entity_id
_entity_poly.type
_entity_poly.pdbx_seq_one_letter_code
_entity_poly.pdbx_strand_id
1 'polypeptide(L)'
;MFPDGGMKVVALLLHSHNQGRKLKIQHFRNGKELPWISKDDNFNFDFQPGRNLRKEATILPGDQVTMKCIYDTTNRNSTTVGGYGTDQEMCKTFLTYYPKMNDYGLCRSMIVSPKFTKRYLGINNFTWDRSQIEYIVNSPSELEALTISKVSDTVIDWNDELRAQLRLDHITRPQAVICPISTASPSREAVAKEMVNMSPDFATLPTQAIPYQPKTQC
;
A
#
# COMPACT_ATOMS: atom_id res chain seq x y z
N MET A 1 0.44 -11.11 -18.83
CA MET A 1 1.02 -12.30 -18.20
C MET A 1 2.40 -11.91 -17.71
N PHE A 2 2.80 -12.35 -16.51
CA PHE A 2 4.14 -12.08 -16.00
C PHE A 2 5.13 -12.98 -16.75
N PRO A 3 6.24 -12.45 -17.30
CA PRO A 3 7.16 -13.23 -18.13
C PRO A 3 7.90 -14.30 -17.32
N ASP A 4 8.11 -15.48 -17.90
CA ASP A 4 8.82 -16.60 -17.24
C ASP A 4 10.25 -16.24 -16.83
N GLY A 5 10.95 -15.47 -17.68
CA GLY A 5 12.28 -14.92 -17.39
C GLY A 5 12.30 -13.76 -16.38
N GLY A 6 11.13 -13.36 -15.90
CA GLY A 6 10.92 -12.25 -14.98
C GLY A 6 11.02 -10.86 -15.61
N MET A 7 10.76 -9.85 -14.78
CA MET A 7 10.98 -8.45 -15.11
C MET A 7 12.31 -7.97 -14.54
N LYS A 8 13.06 -7.22 -15.34
CA LYS A 8 14.33 -6.60 -14.96
C LYS A 8 14.10 -5.13 -14.68
N VAL A 9 14.24 -4.74 -13.42
CA VAL A 9 14.17 -3.35 -12.99
C VAL A 9 15.52 -2.69 -13.27
N VAL A 10 15.50 -1.56 -13.97
CA VAL A 10 16.68 -0.78 -14.37
C VAL A 10 16.75 0.56 -13.68
N ALA A 11 15.60 1.13 -13.33
CA ALA A 11 15.50 2.40 -12.64
C ALA A 11 14.22 2.44 -11.81
N LEU A 12 14.13 3.39 -10.90
CA LEU A 12 12.96 3.59 -10.05
C LEU A 12 12.85 5.01 -9.53
N LEU A 13 11.65 5.38 -9.10
CA LEU A 13 11.37 6.59 -8.33
C LEU A 13 10.66 6.19 -7.04
N LEU A 14 11.27 6.50 -5.89
CA LEU A 14 10.67 6.33 -4.57
C LEU A 14 9.76 7.53 -4.26
N HIS A 15 8.57 7.28 -3.71
CA HIS A 15 7.60 8.34 -3.44
C HIS A 15 6.87 8.15 -2.10
N SER A 16 6.81 9.24 -1.35
CA SER A 16 6.04 9.44 -0.11
C SER A 16 5.74 10.95 0.00
N HIS A 17 4.84 11.36 0.89
CA HIS A 17 4.59 12.76 1.18
C HIS A 17 5.50 13.27 2.32
N ASN A 18 5.08 14.32 3.02
CA ASN A 18 5.89 15.13 3.94
C ASN A 18 6.45 14.38 5.16
N GLN A 19 5.83 13.28 5.56
CA GLN A 19 6.21 12.51 6.75
C GLN A 19 7.19 11.40 6.41
N GLY A 20 7.43 11.10 5.14
CA GLY A 20 8.43 10.13 4.71
C GLY A 20 9.84 10.49 5.19
N ARG A 21 10.58 9.50 5.72
CA ARG A 21 11.99 9.64 6.15
C ARG A 21 12.90 8.57 5.58
N LYS A 22 12.42 7.33 5.50
CA LYS A 22 13.21 6.21 4.96
C LYS A 22 12.34 5.31 4.11
N LEU A 23 12.78 5.02 2.90
CA LEU A 23 12.04 4.20 1.94
C LEU A 23 12.94 3.08 1.46
N LYS A 24 12.44 1.86 1.40
CA LYS A 24 13.16 0.73 0.82
C LYS A 24 12.25 -0.24 0.10
N ILE A 25 12.81 -0.91 -0.90
CA ILE A 25 12.15 -1.97 -1.65
C ILE A 25 12.85 -3.28 -1.30
N GLN A 26 12.18 -4.08 -0.46
CA GLN A 26 12.63 -5.40 -0.07
C GLN A 26 12.20 -6.42 -1.13
N HIS A 27 13.04 -7.42 -1.36
CA HIS A 27 12.82 -8.45 -2.36
C HIS A 27 13.04 -9.80 -1.72
N PHE A 28 12.08 -10.70 -1.87
CA PHE A 28 12.12 -12.04 -1.30
C PHE A 28 11.85 -13.07 -2.39
N ARG A 29 12.56 -14.19 -2.32
CA ARG A 29 12.37 -15.35 -3.19
C ARG A 29 12.38 -16.60 -2.34
N ASN A 30 11.34 -17.42 -2.44
CA ASN A 30 11.18 -18.66 -1.66
C ASN A 30 11.39 -18.44 -0.15
N GLY A 31 10.89 -17.31 0.38
CA GLY A 31 10.99 -16.94 1.79
C GLY A 31 12.35 -16.39 2.25
N LYS A 32 13.35 -16.31 1.36
CA LYS A 32 14.65 -15.71 1.67
C LYS A 32 14.69 -14.26 1.18
N GLU A 33 15.14 -13.35 2.05
CA GLU A 33 15.42 -11.97 1.66
C GLU A 33 16.65 -11.91 0.73
N LEU A 34 16.45 -11.33 -0.44
CA LEU A 34 17.48 -11.00 -1.43
C LEU A 34 17.99 -9.57 -1.17
N PRO A 35 19.09 -9.14 -1.85
CA PRO A 35 19.51 -7.76 -1.77
C PRO A 35 18.36 -6.80 -2.09
N TRP A 36 18.22 -5.74 -1.28
CA TRP A 36 17.19 -4.73 -1.49
C TRP A 36 17.36 -4.09 -2.87
N ILE A 37 16.24 -3.94 -3.59
CA ILE A 37 16.23 -3.33 -4.93
C ILE A 37 16.60 -1.85 -4.80
N SER A 38 16.12 -1.19 -3.75
CA SER A 38 16.43 0.20 -3.43
C SER A 38 16.37 0.44 -1.93
N LYS A 39 17.20 1.38 -1.47
CA LYS A 39 17.21 1.86 -0.10
C LYS A 39 17.57 3.34 -0.09
N ASP A 40 16.74 4.15 0.56
CA ASP A 40 17.04 5.53 0.90
C ASP A 40 16.75 5.75 2.39
N ASP A 41 17.80 5.91 3.19
CA ASP A 41 17.70 6.17 4.63
C ASP A 41 17.58 7.67 4.97
N ASN A 42 17.70 8.54 3.96
CA ASN A 42 17.66 10.00 4.09
C ASN A 42 16.67 10.59 3.08
N PHE A 43 15.51 9.94 2.93
CA PHE A 43 14.49 10.37 1.99
C PHE A 43 13.98 11.77 2.37
N ASN A 44 13.91 12.65 1.37
CA ASN A 44 13.35 14.00 1.51
C ASN A 44 12.23 14.16 0.48
N PHE A 45 11.05 14.58 0.94
CA PHE A 45 9.89 14.86 0.11
C PHE A 45 10.20 15.86 -1.02
N ASP A 46 11.02 16.87 -0.76
CA ASP A 46 11.37 17.89 -1.75
C ASP A 46 12.39 17.38 -2.80
N PHE A 47 12.93 16.17 -2.61
CA PHE A 47 13.96 15.59 -3.47
C PHE A 47 13.65 14.13 -3.83
N GLN A 48 12.87 13.94 -4.91
CA GLN A 48 12.41 12.62 -5.39
C GLN A 48 12.87 12.31 -6.82
N PRO A 49 14.19 12.25 -7.10
CA PRO A 49 14.66 11.95 -8.44
C PRO A 49 14.39 10.48 -8.82
N GLY A 50 14.12 10.25 -10.10
CA GLY A 50 14.30 8.92 -10.67
C GLY A 50 15.78 8.52 -10.63
N ARG A 51 16.08 7.30 -10.17
CA ARG A 51 17.44 6.78 -10.04
C ARG A 51 17.60 5.51 -10.87
N ASN A 52 18.66 5.48 -11.68
CA ASN A 52 19.12 4.24 -12.29
C ASN A 52 19.73 3.32 -11.24
N LEU A 53 19.42 2.03 -11.33
CA LEU A 53 20.03 1.02 -10.49
C LEU A 53 21.46 0.74 -10.96
N ARG A 54 22.40 0.67 -10.01
CA ARG A 54 23.79 0.26 -10.31
C ARG A 54 23.86 -1.19 -10.81
N LYS A 55 22.93 -2.03 -10.36
CA LYS A 55 22.76 -3.42 -10.77
C LYS A 55 21.28 -3.67 -10.96
N GLU A 56 20.92 -4.19 -12.13
CA GLU A 56 19.54 -4.58 -12.41
C GLU A 56 19.03 -5.60 -11.40
N ALA A 57 17.77 -5.47 -11.02
CA ALA A 57 17.10 -6.43 -10.16
C ALA A 57 16.10 -7.24 -11.00
N THR A 58 16.23 -8.57 -10.97
CA THR A 58 15.29 -9.48 -11.64
C THR A 58 14.24 -9.99 -10.67
N ILE A 59 12.99 -9.60 -10.87
CA ILE A 59 11.82 -10.11 -10.14
C ILE A 59 11.21 -11.22 -10.99
N LEU A 60 11.17 -12.44 -10.46
CA LEU A 60 10.60 -13.63 -11.11
C LEU A 60 9.14 -13.87 -10.67
N PRO A 61 8.35 -14.64 -11.44
CA PRO A 61 7.08 -15.17 -10.94
C PRO A 61 7.25 -15.84 -9.57
N GLY A 62 6.36 -15.50 -8.62
CA GLY A 62 6.40 -16.03 -7.25
C GLY A 62 7.30 -15.27 -6.27
N ASP A 63 8.10 -14.30 -6.73
CA ASP A 63 8.81 -13.40 -5.84
C ASP A 63 7.86 -12.46 -5.10
N GLN A 64 8.24 -12.09 -3.88
CA GLN A 64 7.57 -11.04 -3.13
C GLN A 64 8.42 -9.77 -3.15
N VAL A 65 7.79 -8.65 -3.50
CA VAL A 65 8.40 -7.31 -3.42
C VAL A 65 7.61 -6.50 -2.42
N THR A 66 8.31 -5.85 -1.49
CA THR A 66 7.69 -5.08 -0.42
C THR A 66 8.26 -3.67 -0.38
N MET A 67 7.39 -2.69 -0.65
CA MET A 67 7.69 -1.29 -0.39
C MET A 67 7.51 -1.02 1.11
N LYS A 68 8.58 -0.59 1.78
CA LYS A 68 8.55 -0.21 3.19
C LYS A 68 8.91 1.25 3.36
N CYS A 69 7.99 2.00 3.93
CA CYS A 69 8.15 3.41 4.27
C CYS A 69 8.23 3.57 5.79
N ILE A 70 9.13 4.42 6.25
CA ILE A 70 9.26 4.86 7.63
C ILE A 70 8.92 6.34 7.65
N TYR A 71 7.97 6.67 8.52
CA TYR A 71 7.45 8.02 8.67
C TYR A 71 7.85 8.62 10.01
N ASP A 72 7.84 9.94 10.06
CA ASP A 72 8.00 10.75 11.26
C ASP A 72 6.90 11.82 11.28
N THR A 73 6.00 11.67 12.25
CA THR A 73 4.85 12.54 12.49
C THR A 73 5.00 13.38 13.75
N THR A 74 6.23 13.53 14.27
CA THR A 74 6.48 14.32 15.50
C THR A 74 6.18 15.81 15.33
N ASN A 75 6.12 16.29 14.08
CA ASN A 75 5.76 17.68 13.75
C ASN A 75 4.25 17.87 13.51
N ARG A 76 3.40 16.88 13.82
CA ARG A 76 1.95 16.96 13.63
C ARG A 76 1.20 16.64 14.92
N ASN A 77 0.09 17.37 15.10
CA ASN A 77 -0.88 17.13 16.18
C ASN A 77 -2.12 16.36 15.71
N SER A 78 -2.17 16.00 14.42
CA SER A 78 -3.27 15.26 13.79
C SER A 78 -2.76 13.96 13.16
N THR A 79 -3.68 13.02 13.01
CA THR A 79 -3.46 11.75 12.35
C THR A 79 -3.17 11.98 10.88
N THR A 80 -2.11 11.35 10.38
CA THR A 80 -1.83 11.30 8.95
C THR A 80 -2.38 10.00 8.36
N VAL A 81 -3.39 10.12 7.48
CA VAL A 81 -4.01 9.00 6.77
C VAL A 81 -3.40 8.81 5.38
N GLY A 82 -3.60 7.65 4.76
CA GLY A 82 -3.19 7.43 3.37
C GLY A 82 -4.12 8.14 2.39
N GLY A 83 -3.58 8.84 1.38
CA GLY A 83 -4.39 9.56 0.40
C GLY A 83 -3.58 10.40 -0.60
N TYR A 84 -4.26 11.30 -1.33
CA TYR A 84 -3.67 12.11 -2.40
C TYR A 84 -3.21 13.51 -1.95
N GLY A 85 -3.71 14.02 -0.82
CA GLY A 85 -3.32 15.31 -0.25
C GLY A 85 -1.92 15.29 0.36
N THR A 86 -1.25 16.44 0.40
CA THR A 86 0.11 16.59 0.98
C THR A 86 0.13 16.52 2.52
N ASP A 87 -1.02 16.72 3.14
CA ASP A 87 -1.31 16.47 4.55
C ASP A 87 -1.54 14.98 4.85
N GLN A 88 -1.96 14.21 3.85
CA GLN A 88 -2.04 12.74 3.84
C GLN A 88 -0.69 12.12 3.45
N GLU A 89 -0.62 10.78 3.37
CA GLU A 89 0.59 10.04 3.00
C GLU A 89 0.42 9.05 1.86
N MET A 90 1.55 8.74 1.23
CA MET A 90 1.69 7.67 0.25
C MET A 90 2.92 6.81 0.54
N CYS A 91 2.84 5.53 0.18
CA CYS A 91 3.99 4.62 0.16
C CYS A 91 4.04 3.89 -1.17
N LYS A 92 4.79 4.40 -2.14
CA LYS A 92 4.89 3.75 -3.44
C LYS A 92 6.25 3.95 -4.10
N THR A 93 6.47 3.15 -5.13
CA THR A 93 7.60 3.28 -6.04
C THR A 93 7.10 3.13 -7.46
N PHE A 94 7.72 3.87 -8.38
CA PHE A 94 7.54 3.69 -9.82
C PHE A 94 8.73 2.89 -10.32
N LEU A 95 8.49 1.71 -10.88
CA LEU A 95 9.56 0.87 -11.42
C LEU A 95 9.68 1.09 -12.92
N THR A 96 10.89 1.36 -13.39
CA THR A 96 11.24 1.29 -14.81
C THR A 96 11.88 -0.06 -15.06
N TYR A 97 11.32 -0.83 -15.98
CA TYR A 97 11.70 -2.22 -16.18
C TYR A 97 11.52 -2.68 -17.63
N TYR A 98 12.09 -3.84 -17.94
CA TYR A 98 11.86 -4.56 -19.18
C TYR A 98 11.85 -6.09 -18.95
N PRO A 99 11.23 -6.90 -19.83
CA PRO A 99 10.40 -6.50 -20.97
C PRO A 99 9.10 -5.85 -20.52
N LYS A 100 8.46 -5.10 -21.42
CA LYS A 100 7.15 -4.48 -21.16
C LYS A 100 6.12 -5.56 -20.84
N MET A 101 5.41 -5.41 -19.73
CA MET A 101 4.23 -6.22 -19.42
C MET A 101 2.98 -5.45 -19.86
N ASN A 102 2.12 -6.11 -20.64
CA ASN A 102 0.88 -5.48 -21.14
C ASN A 102 -0.24 -5.46 -20.11
N ASP A 103 -0.12 -6.30 -19.08
CA ASP A 103 -1.24 -6.66 -18.21
C ASP A 103 -1.05 -6.21 -16.76
N TYR A 104 -0.08 -5.33 -16.46
CA TYR A 104 0.15 -4.88 -15.09
C TYR A 104 0.63 -3.43 -15.08
N GLY A 105 -0.19 -2.53 -14.51
CA GLY A 105 0.15 -1.10 -14.36
C GLY A 105 0.25 -0.65 -12.90
N LEU A 106 -0.31 -1.43 -11.98
CA LEU A 106 -0.31 -1.15 -10.55
C LEU A 106 -0.17 -2.48 -9.80
N CYS A 107 0.51 -2.44 -8.66
CA CYS A 107 0.48 -3.52 -7.69
C CYS A 107 0.56 -2.90 -6.30
N ARG A 108 -0.48 -3.09 -5.49
CA ARG A 108 -0.62 -2.52 -4.15
C ARG A 108 -1.14 -3.58 -3.19
N SER A 109 -0.92 -3.35 -1.90
CA SER A 109 -1.51 -4.15 -0.85
C SER A 109 -2.09 -3.26 0.25
N MET A 110 -3.10 -3.76 0.95
CA MET A 110 -3.69 -3.08 2.10
C MET A 110 -4.37 -4.11 3.02
N ILE A 111 -4.53 -3.78 4.31
CA ILE A 111 -5.37 -4.57 5.21
C ILE A 111 -6.82 -4.20 4.94
N VAL A 112 -7.56 -5.09 4.26
CA VAL A 112 -9.00 -4.94 4.04
C VAL A 112 -9.73 -5.85 5.02
N SER A 113 -10.22 -5.29 6.12
CA SER A 113 -11.04 -6.05 7.06
C SER A 113 -11.96 -5.13 7.85
N PRO A 114 -13.29 -5.33 7.80
CA PRO A 114 -14.22 -4.62 8.67
C PRO A 114 -13.86 -4.77 10.15
N LYS A 115 -13.30 -5.93 10.55
CA LYS A 115 -12.82 -6.15 11.93
C LYS A 115 -11.62 -5.26 12.26
N PHE A 116 -10.72 -5.03 11.31
CA PHE A 116 -9.57 -4.14 11.51
C PHE A 116 -10.03 -2.69 11.66
N THR A 117 -10.83 -2.19 10.71
CA THR A 117 -11.34 -0.81 10.76
C THR A 117 -12.20 -0.57 12.01
N LYS A 118 -13.07 -1.53 12.37
CA LYS A 118 -13.86 -1.45 13.60
C LYS A 118 -13.00 -1.44 14.86
N ARG A 119 -11.93 -2.24 14.92
CA ARG A 119 -11.04 -2.30 16.09
C ARG A 119 -10.32 -0.98 16.34
N TYR A 120 -9.82 -0.33 15.30
CA TYR A 120 -8.97 0.86 15.45
C TYR A 120 -9.73 2.17 15.36
N LEU A 121 -10.86 2.20 14.62
CA LEU A 121 -11.58 3.44 14.34
C LEU A 121 -13.07 3.37 14.73
N GLY A 122 -13.58 2.22 15.17
CA GLY A 122 -15.01 2.05 15.48
C GLY A 122 -15.94 2.07 14.27
N ILE A 123 -15.40 2.09 13.05
CA ILE A 123 -16.15 2.24 11.79
C ILE A 123 -16.48 0.87 11.19
N ASN A 124 -17.70 0.71 10.67
CA ASN A 124 -18.13 -0.51 9.97
C ASN A 124 -18.11 -0.34 8.44
N ASN A 125 -18.42 0.86 7.93
CA ASN A 125 -18.46 1.14 6.50
C ASN A 125 -18.04 2.59 6.20
N PHE A 126 -17.35 2.77 5.09
CA PHE A 126 -16.87 4.06 4.61
C PHE A 126 -16.74 4.05 3.08
N THR A 127 -16.87 5.21 2.46
CA THR A 127 -16.78 5.38 1.00
C THR A 127 -15.81 6.49 0.65
N TRP A 128 -15.19 6.41 -0.53
CA TRP A 128 -14.32 7.48 -1.02
C TRP A 128 -15.14 8.69 -1.45
N ASP A 129 -14.87 9.85 -0.85
CA ASP A 129 -15.45 11.13 -1.26
C ASP A 129 -14.47 11.91 -2.13
N ARG A 130 -14.91 12.29 -3.33
CA ARG A 130 -14.05 12.99 -4.30
C ARG A 130 -13.84 14.46 -3.96
N SER A 131 -14.79 15.09 -3.28
CA SER A 131 -14.72 16.52 -2.95
C SER A 131 -13.73 16.75 -1.80
N GLN A 132 -13.74 15.86 -0.81
CA GLN A 132 -12.85 15.90 0.34
C GLN A 132 -11.51 15.20 0.09
N ILE A 133 -11.40 14.42 -0.99
CA ILE A 133 -10.21 13.62 -1.30
C ILE A 133 -9.85 12.72 -0.10
N GLU A 134 -10.86 12.14 0.53
CA GLU A 134 -10.72 11.26 1.69
C GLU A 134 -11.88 10.27 1.77
N TYR A 135 -11.70 9.22 2.57
CA TYR A 135 -12.79 8.34 2.96
C TYR A 135 -13.69 9.02 4.00
N ILE A 136 -15.00 8.96 3.76
CA ILE A 136 -16.06 9.41 4.67
C ILE A 136 -16.78 8.21 5.26
N VAL A 137 -17.17 8.30 6.52
CA VAL A 137 -17.87 7.23 7.22
C VAL A 137 -19.34 7.18 6.82
N ASN A 138 -19.83 5.98 6.50
CA ASN A 138 -21.26 5.72 6.30
C ASN A 138 -21.89 5.00 7.50
N SER A 139 -21.09 4.30 8.31
CA SER A 139 -21.58 3.69 9.55
C SER A 139 -20.47 3.50 10.58
N PRO A 140 -20.76 3.67 11.89
CA PRO A 140 -22.10 3.83 12.47
C PRO A 140 -22.64 5.27 12.39
N SER A 141 -23.94 5.48 12.67
CA SER A 141 -24.63 6.76 12.48
C SER A 141 -24.05 7.91 13.31
N GLU A 142 -23.45 7.61 14.46
CA GLU A 142 -22.83 8.61 15.33
C GLU A 142 -21.58 9.24 14.72
N LEU A 143 -20.97 8.57 13.73
CA LEU A 143 -19.76 9.00 13.02
C LEU A 143 -20.04 9.34 11.55
N GLU A 144 -21.29 9.30 11.10
CA GLU A 144 -21.66 9.48 9.70
C GLU A 144 -21.17 10.83 9.14
N ALA A 145 -20.73 10.81 7.89
CA ALA A 145 -20.18 11.96 7.15
C ALA A 145 -18.88 12.57 7.71
N LEU A 146 -18.33 12.05 8.81
CA LEU A 146 -16.98 12.40 9.25
C LEU A 146 -15.93 11.74 8.35
N THR A 147 -14.81 12.42 8.14
CA THR A 147 -13.64 11.84 7.49
C THR A 147 -12.91 10.88 8.44
N ILE A 148 -12.14 9.93 7.91
CA ILE A 148 -11.35 9.00 8.72
C ILE A 148 -10.36 9.73 9.62
N SER A 149 -9.68 10.75 9.08
CA SER A 149 -8.77 11.64 9.81
C SER A 149 -9.48 12.30 10.98
N LYS A 150 -10.69 12.84 10.74
CA LYS A 150 -11.49 13.48 11.79
C LYS A 150 -11.88 12.51 12.89
N VAL A 151 -12.37 11.31 12.53
CA VAL A 151 -12.69 10.27 13.52
C VAL A 151 -11.45 9.90 14.34
N SER A 152 -10.32 9.67 13.66
CA SER A 152 -9.05 9.35 14.30
C SER A 152 -8.60 10.42 15.29
N ASP A 153 -8.80 11.69 14.97
CA ASP A 153 -8.33 12.81 15.79
C ASP A 153 -9.25 13.17 16.95
N THR A 154 -10.55 12.92 16.83
CA THR A 154 -11.52 13.36 17.84
C THR A 154 -12.11 12.23 18.69
N VAL A 155 -12.09 11.00 18.20
CA VAL A 155 -12.74 9.86 18.85
C VAL A 155 -11.72 8.88 19.43
N ILE A 156 -10.56 8.75 18.78
CA ILE A 156 -9.58 7.72 19.14
C ILE A 156 -8.52 8.30 20.07
N ASP A 157 -8.39 7.68 21.25
CA ASP A 157 -7.31 7.97 22.19
C ASP A 157 -6.04 7.18 21.81
N TRP A 158 -5.16 7.82 21.05
CA TRP A 158 -3.91 7.23 20.56
C TRP A 158 -2.84 7.13 21.65
N ASN A 159 -2.87 6.05 22.42
CA ASN A 159 -1.81 5.71 23.37
C ASN A 159 -0.71 4.80 22.77
N ASP A 160 0.37 4.59 23.52
CA ASP A 160 1.52 3.79 23.08
C ASP A 160 1.16 2.33 22.78
N GLU A 161 0.29 1.74 23.59
CA GLU A 161 -0.13 0.35 23.44
C GLU A 161 -0.92 0.14 22.14
N LEU A 162 -1.91 1.01 21.88
CA LEU A 162 -2.73 0.95 20.67
C LEU A 162 -1.88 1.14 19.41
N ARG A 163 -0.94 2.10 19.44
CA ARG A 163 0.00 2.36 18.34
C ARG A 163 0.95 1.19 18.09
N ALA A 164 1.47 0.58 19.16
CA ALA A 164 2.32 -0.61 19.05
C ALA A 164 1.56 -1.80 18.46
N GLN A 165 0.32 -2.00 18.88
CA GLN A 165 -0.53 -3.07 18.35
C GLN A 165 -0.92 -2.83 16.88
N LEU A 166 -1.24 -1.59 16.50
CA LEU A 166 -1.48 -1.23 15.10
C LEU A 166 -0.27 -1.56 14.23
N ARG A 167 0.93 -1.22 14.69
CA ARG A 167 2.19 -1.53 14.00
C ARG A 167 2.40 -3.03 13.86
N LEU A 168 2.13 -3.81 14.91
CA LEU A 168 2.25 -5.26 14.89
C LEU A 168 1.25 -5.88 13.90
N ASP A 169 0.02 -5.40 13.89
CA ASP A 169 -1.01 -5.86 12.96
C ASP A 169 -0.62 -5.58 11.49
N HIS A 170 -0.02 -4.42 11.20
CA HIS A 170 0.50 -4.12 9.85
C HIS A 170 1.60 -5.09 9.37
N ILE A 171 2.32 -5.72 10.30
CA ILE A 171 3.38 -6.69 10.00
C ILE A 171 2.82 -8.12 9.88
N THR A 172 1.84 -8.47 10.71
CA THR A 172 1.42 -9.86 10.93
C THR A 172 0.08 -10.23 10.30
N ARG A 173 -0.81 -9.26 10.07
CA ARG A 173 -2.14 -9.51 9.50
C ARG A 173 -2.04 -9.77 7.99
N PRO A 174 -2.92 -10.64 7.46
CA PRO A 174 -3.07 -10.79 6.02
C PRO A 174 -3.44 -9.47 5.35
N GLN A 175 -2.86 -9.22 4.18
CA GLN A 175 -3.18 -8.08 3.33
C GLN A 175 -3.87 -8.58 2.06
N ALA A 176 -4.83 -7.82 1.56
CA ALA A 176 -5.35 -8.01 0.21
C ALA A 176 -4.38 -7.40 -0.77
N VAL A 177 -4.03 -8.16 -1.82
CA VAL A 177 -3.14 -7.71 -2.89
C VAL A 177 -3.99 -7.39 -4.12
N ILE A 178 -3.80 -6.19 -4.68
CA ILE A 178 -4.54 -5.69 -5.83
C ILE A 178 -3.52 -5.29 -6.90
N CYS A 179 -3.43 -6.10 -7.95
CA CYS A 179 -2.54 -5.84 -9.09
C CYS A 179 -3.36 -5.88 -10.38
N PRO A 180 -4.11 -4.79 -10.69
CA PRO A 180 -5.07 -4.78 -11.77
C PRO A 180 -4.37 -4.83 -13.13
N ILE A 181 -5.06 -5.45 -14.08
CA ILE A 181 -4.63 -5.53 -15.47
C ILE A 181 -4.89 -4.18 -16.15
N SER A 182 -3.85 -3.36 -16.24
CA SER A 182 -3.89 -2.09 -16.97
C SER A 182 -3.36 -2.32 -18.38
N THR A 183 -4.24 -2.67 -19.32
CA THR A 183 -3.85 -2.54 -20.73
C THR A 183 -3.77 -1.06 -21.05
N ALA A 184 -2.68 -0.61 -21.68
CA ALA A 184 -2.45 0.80 -22.02
C ALA A 184 -3.57 1.45 -22.88
N SER A 185 -4.44 0.62 -23.46
CA SER A 185 -5.80 0.97 -23.87
C SER A 185 -6.75 -0.05 -23.24
N PRO A 186 -7.51 0.27 -22.20
CA PRO A 186 -8.49 -0.66 -21.65
C PRO A 186 -9.63 -0.84 -22.67
N SER A 187 -10.00 -2.09 -22.98
CA SER A 187 -11.23 -2.33 -23.74
C SER A 187 -12.42 -1.76 -22.95
N ARG A 188 -13.52 -1.39 -23.64
CA ARG A 188 -14.74 -0.92 -22.95
C ARG A 188 -15.21 -1.89 -21.85
N GLU A 189 -14.95 -3.18 -22.03
CA GLU A 189 -15.23 -4.25 -21.06
C GLU A 189 -14.27 -4.26 -19.86
N ALA A 190 -12.99 -3.92 -20.05
CA ALA A 190 -12.02 -3.79 -18.96
C ALA A 190 -12.34 -2.59 -18.06
N VAL A 191 -12.71 -1.45 -18.66
CA VAL A 191 -13.20 -0.27 -17.92
C VAL A 191 -14.49 -0.58 -17.17
N ALA A 192 -15.43 -1.30 -17.80
CA ALA A 192 -16.66 -1.72 -17.14
C ALA A 192 -16.41 -2.66 -15.95
N LYS A 193 -15.46 -3.60 -16.06
CA LYS A 193 -15.07 -4.47 -14.93
C LYS A 193 -14.37 -3.73 -13.80
N GLU A 194 -13.55 -2.73 -14.09
CA GLU A 194 -12.90 -1.90 -13.06
C GLU A 194 -13.93 -1.01 -12.35
N MET A 195 -14.90 -0.44 -13.07
CA MET A 195 -16.02 0.31 -12.48
C MET A 195 -16.97 -0.59 -11.66
N VAL A 196 -17.20 -1.82 -12.09
CA VAL A 196 -17.97 -2.83 -11.32
C VAL A 196 -17.21 -3.26 -10.05
N ASN A 197 -15.88 -3.39 -10.09
CA ASN A 197 -15.05 -3.71 -8.91
C ASN A 197 -14.71 -2.50 -8.03
N MET A 198 -15.02 -1.28 -8.46
CA MET A 198 -15.06 -0.07 -7.63
C MET A 198 -16.41 0.11 -6.94
N SER A 199 -17.42 -0.72 -7.27
CA SER A 199 -18.56 -0.96 -6.40
C SER A 199 -18.10 -1.82 -5.22
N PRO A 200 -18.49 -1.52 -3.97
CA PRO A 200 -17.95 -2.18 -2.79
C PRO A 200 -18.59 -3.55 -2.57
N ASP A 201 -18.42 -4.49 -3.51
CA ASP A 201 -18.62 -5.91 -3.21
C ASP A 201 -17.28 -6.51 -2.79
N PHE A 202 -16.96 -6.29 -1.52
CA PHE A 202 -15.83 -6.85 -0.78
C PHE A 202 -15.81 -8.39 -0.72
N ALA A 203 -16.70 -9.09 -1.43
CA ALA A 203 -16.96 -10.52 -1.30
C ALA A 203 -16.05 -11.43 -2.15
N THR A 204 -15.30 -10.91 -3.13
CA THR A 204 -14.58 -11.76 -4.10
C THR A 204 -13.07 -11.48 -4.23
N LEU A 205 -12.51 -10.59 -3.41
CA LEU A 205 -11.06 -10.43 -3.36
C LEU A 205 -10.45 -11.65 -2.63
N PRO A 206 -9.37 -12.28 -3.17
CA PRO A 206 -8.67 -13.33 -2.45
C PRO A 206 -8.23 -12.79 -1.08
N THR A 207 -8.78 -13.39 -0.04
CA THR A 207 -8.78 -12.89 1.35
C THR A 207 -7.44 -13.07 2.07
N GLN A 208 -6.41 -13.61 1.40
CA GLN A 208 -5.10 -13.88 1.99
C GLN A 208 -3.97 -13.68 1.00
N ALA A 209 -3.09 -12.71 1.27
CA ALA A 209 -1.66 -12.94 1.06
C ALA A 209 -1.20 -13.92 2.15
N ILE A 210 -0.68 -15.09 1.77
CA ILE A 210 -0.09 -16.05 2.72
C ILE A 210 1.28 -15.49 3.14
N PRO A 211 1.49 -15.11 4.41
CA PRO A 211 2.82 -14.76 4.90
C PRO A 211 3.70 -16.01 4.82
N TYR A 212 4.94 -15.87 4.34
CA TYR A 212 5.92 -16.95 4.45
C TYR A 212 6.10 -17.32 5.93
N GLN A 213 5.66 -18.53 6.27
CA GLN A 213 5.91 -19.15 7.57
C GLN A 213 7.22 -19.93 7.46
N PRO A 214 8.32 -19.49 8.08
CA PRO A 214 9.53 -20.31 8.11
C PRO A 214 9.18 -21.62 8.83
N LYS A 215 9.41 -22.76 8.16
CA LYS A 215 9.36 -24.05 8.87
C LYS A 215 10.51 -24.06 9.87
N THR A 216 10.20 -23.89 11.14
CA THR A 216 11.06 -24.34 12.23
C THR A 216 11.04 -25.86 12.23
N GLN A 217 12.01 -26.49 11.57
CA GLN A 217 12.79 -27.64 12.06
C GLN A 217 13.72 -28.15 10.96
N CYS A 218 14.89 -28.60 11.43
CA CYS A 218 16.03 -29.14 10.70
C CYS A 218 15.67 -30.22 9.67
#